data_AF-A8WYN4-F1
#
_entry.id   AF-A8WYN4-F1
#
_cell.length_a   1.000
_cell.length_b   1.000
_cell.length_c   1.000
_cell.angle_alpha   90.00
_cell.angle_beta   90.00
_cell.angle_gamma   90.00
#
_symmetry.space_group_name_H-M   'P 1'
#
loop_
_entity.id
_entity.type
_entity.pdbx_description
1 polymer ?
#
loop_
_entity_poly.entity_id
_entity_poly.type
_entity_poly.pdbx_seq_one_letter_code
_entity_poly.pdbx_strand_id
1 'polypeptide(L)'
;MNPSLTDMPDVVLRQIFTDVGCPGIFNLRKVCPFFREFLQKFPTDSRIPLINITIYKELMIIKLKPGIMETDGIRYSKQETHCKIRYGDSGKILENCDYSDRIFEDLEIIIAHQKSVLEALEIFCPIPVIWDTEFPETVQRLQKVLENSRKLKVKKFYMHYSNFPRISSLLKLLDAEKIEEIATSSMIQPYENDIGIEDLVKLDHWKNAKRIKIINVPINASLQNFLHFEEVTVEFTRISADEMILVTENLLKSTIAREFRIGYTGFENEIQFLNYLGPPRTSDDDDDETNQKIWYKRIENSSESLFIFQSTEHNNYFNLSRIPLSRFPEN
;
A
#
# COMPACT_ATOMS: atom_id res chain seq x y z
N MET A 1 41.37 34.21 -4.80
CA MET A 1 40.69 33.02 -4.23
C MET A 1 40.22 32.17 -5.38
N ASN A 2 40.39 30.85 -5.30
CA ASN A 2 39.76 29.96 -6.27
C ASN A 2 38.25 29.95 -6.01
N PRO A 3 37.40 30.05 -7.04
CA PRO A 3 35.95 30.03 -6.85
C PRO A 3 35.53 28.71 -6.19
N SER A 4 34.80 28.81 -5.08
CA SER A 4 34.21 27.66 -4.38
C SER A 4 32.72 27.59 -4.66
N LEU A 5 32.16 26.37 -4.61
CA LEU A 5 30.71 26.16 -4.68
C LEU A 5 29.99 26.88 -3.52
N THR A 6 30.65 27.07 -2.37
CA THR A 6 30.10 27.82 -1.23
C THR A 6 29.92 29.31 -1.49
N ASP A 7 30.60 29.86 -2.51
CA ASP A 7 30.55 31.28 -2.86
C ASP A 7 29.42 31.58 -3.88
N MET A 8 28.73 30.53 -4.36
CA MET A 8 27.66 30.66 -5.34
C MET A 8 26.38 31.25 -4.71
N PRO A 9 25.62 32.08 -5.43
CA PRO A 9 24.34 32.59 -4.95
C PRO A 9 23.34 31.47 -4.63
N ASP A 10 22.48 31.68 -3.63
CA ASP A 10 21.44 30.73 -3.21
C ASP A 10 20.57 30.18 -4.36
N VAL A 11 20.27 31.01 -5.37
CA VAL A 11 19.48 30.62 -6.54
C VAL A 11 20.20 29.56 -7.37
N VAL A 12 21.51 29.72 -7.56
CA VAL A 12 22.35 28.77 -8.31
C VAL A 12 22.49 27.48 -7.51
N LEU A 13 22.74 27.57 -6.20
CA LEU A 13 22.83 26.40 -5.33
C LEU A 13 21.54 25.58 -5.34
N ARG A 14 20.37 26.22 -5.24
CA ARG A 14 19.06 25.54 -5.35
C ARG A 14 18.90 24.77 -6.66
N GLN A 15 19.32 25.37 -7.78
CA GLN A 15 19.26 24.71 -9.08
C GLN A 15 20.18 23.48 -9.12
N ILE A 16 21.44 23.64 -8.68
CA ILE A 16 22.41 22.53 -8.59
C ILE A 16 21.85 21.38 -7.75
N PHE A 17 21.31 21.66 -6.56
CA PHE A 17 20.74 20.63 -5.69
C PHE A 17 19.53 19.92 -6.31
N THR A 18 18.75 20.63 -7.12
CA THR A 18 17.62 20.05 -7.86
C THR A 18 18.10 19.12 -8.98
N ASP A 19 19.20 19.47 -9.64
CA ASP A 19 19.75 18.73 -10.79
C ASP A 19 20.55 17.49 -10.37
N VAL A 20 21.31 17.56 -9.26
CA VAL A 20 22.06 16.41 -8.73
C VAL A 20 21.15 15.34 -8.11
N GLY A 21 19.92 15.70 -7.77
CA GLY A 21 18.91 14.81 -7.18
C GLY A 21 19.31 14.23 -5.82
N CYS A 22 18.57 13.21 -5.39
CA CYS A 22 18.65 12.66 -4.04
C CYS A 22 20.06 12.19 -3.62
N PRO A 23 20.82 11.42 -4.43
CA PRO A 23 22.17 10.98 -4.06
C PRO A 23 23.15 12.15 -3.87
N GLY A 24 23.04 13.18 -4.72
CA GLY A 24 23.86 14.39 -4.60
C GLY A 24 23.56 15.17 -3.33
N ILE A 25 22.28 15.33 -2.97
CA ILE A 25 21.83 15.95 -1.73
C ILE A 25 22.44 15.24 -0.51
N PHE A 26 22.37 13.90 -0.44
CA PHE A 26 22.94 13.13 0.67
C PHE A 26 24.45 13.25 0.78
N ASN A 27 25.16 13.34 -0.34
CA ASN A 27 26.61 13.48 -0.36
C ASN A 27 27.04 14.89 0.04
N LEU A 28 26.44 15.93 -0.56
CA LEU A 28 26.82 17.32 -0.33
C LEU A 28 26.56 17.79 1.12
N ARG A 29 25.48 17.30 1.77
CA ARG A 29 25.23 17.54 3.21
C ARG A 29 26.35 17.06 4.13
N LYS A 30 27.14 16.07 3.67
CA LYS A 30 28.25 15.48 4.43
C LYS A 30 29.58 16.20 4.18
N VAL A 31 29.68 17.01 3.12
CA VAL A 31 30.91 17.71 2.74
C VAL A 31 31.24 18.84 3.70
N CYS A 32 30.28 19.73 4.02
CA CYS A 32 30.53 20.85 4.92
C CYS A 32 29.28 21.34 5.68
N PRO A 33 29.44 22.08 6.80
CA PRO A 33 28.32 22.63 7.57
C PRO A 33 27.42 23.55 6.74
N PHE A 34 28.01 24.39 5.87
CA PHE A 34 27.26 25.32 5.02
C PHE A 34 26.20 24.62 4.16
N PHE A 35 26.55 23.56 3.43
CA PHE A 35 25.56 22.84 2.61
C PHE A 35 24.51 22.11 3.44
N ARG A 36 24.87 21.65 4.64
CA ARG A 36 23.93 21.00 5.56
C ARG A 36 22.86 21.99 6.02
N GLU A 37 23.28 23.17 6.47
CA GLU A 37 22.39 24.26 6.89
C GLU A 37 21.56 24.78 5.71
N PHE A 38 22.20 24.96 4.55
CA PHE A 38 21.53 25.39 3.33
C PHE A 38 20.38 24.45 2.93
N LEU A 39 20.65 23.14 2.87
CA LEU A 39 19.63 22.14 2.50
C LEU A 39 18.57 21.93 3.59
N GLN A 40 18.88 22.26 4.84
CA GLN A 40 17.86 22.30 5.91
C GLN A 40 16.93 23.51 5.72
N LYS A 41 17.48 24.67 5.34
CA LYS A 41 16.71 25.88 5.06
C LYS A 41 15.93 25.81 3.74
N PHE A 42 16.49 25.13 2.73
CA PHE A 42 15.94 25.02 1.38
C PHE A 42 15.91 23.56 0.90
N PRO A 43 14.95 22.74 1.36
CA PRO A 43 14.81 21.37 0.90
C PRO A 43 14.45 21.34 -0.59
N THR A 44 15.28 20.70 -1.40
CA THR A 44 15.02 20.44 -2.83
C THR A 44 14.24 19.15 -3.02
N ASP A 45 13.41 19.08 -4.06
CA ASP A 45 12.59 17.89 -4.31
C ASP A 45 13.41 16.72 -4.86
N SER A 46 13.47 15.63 -4.07
CA SER A 46 14.19 14.41 -4.40
C SER A 46 13.53 13.58 -5.49
N ARG A 47 12.23 13.79 -5.77
CA ARG A 47 11.46 13.07 -6.80
C ARG A 47 11.61 11.54 -6.71
N ILE A 48 11.64 11.03 -5.48
CA ILE A 48 11.73 9.60 -5.20
C ILE A 48 10.42 8.96 -5.69
N PRO A 49 10.48 7.88 -6.48
CA PRO A 49 9.27 7.20 -6.94
C PRO A 49 8.63 6.38 -5.82
N LEU A 50 9.44 5.75 -4.96
CA LEU A 50 8.97 4.81 -3.97
C LEU A 50 9.79 4.94 -2.69
N ILE A 51 9.11 4.93 -1.54
CA ILE A 51 9.76 4.78 -0.23
C ILE A 51 9.21 3.48 0.36
N ASN A 52 10.09 2.50 0.50
CA ASN A 52 9.80 1.24 1.17
C ASN A 52 10.62 1.16 2.45
N ILE A 53 9.92 0.92 3.57
CA ILE A 53 10.51 0.79 4.90
C ILE A 53 10.22 -0.63 5.35
N THR A 54 11.25 -1.47 5.47
CA THR A 54 11.13 -2.82 6.03
C THR A 54 11.71 -2.86 7.43
N ILE A 55 10.94 -3.39 8.39
CA ILE A 55 11.25 -3.35 9.83
C ILE A 55 11.42 -4.77 10.38
N TYR A 56 12.61 -5.06 10.93
CA TYR A 56 12.96 -6.27 11.70
C TYR A 56 13.55 -5.87 13.07
N LYS A 57 13.66 -6.84 14.01
CA LYS A 57 14.07 -6.60 15.41
C LYS A 57 15.45 -5.96 15.59
N GLU A 58 16.35 -6.14 14.62
CA GLU A 58 17.72 -5.65 14.67
C GLU A 58 18.22 -5.16 13.29
N LEU A 59 17.29 -4.97 12.36
CA LEU A 59 17.57 -4.58 11.01
C LEU A 59 16.40 -3.76 10.49
N MET A 60 16.70 -2.59 9.95
CA MET A 60 15.73 -1.86 9.15
C MET A 60 16.32 -1.53 7.79
N ILE A 61 15.45 -1.49 6.78
CA ILE A 61 15.84 -1.30 5.38
C ILE A 61 15.01 -0.16 4.79
N ILE A 62 15.67 0.79 4.15
CA ILE A 62 15.02 1.80 3.29
C ILE A 62 15.34 1.50 1.84
N LYS A 63 14.33 1.31 0.99
CA LYS A 63 14.48 1.36 -0.47
C LYS A 63 13.84 2.63 -1.03
N LEU A 64 14.55 3.29 -1.94
CA LEU A 64 14.12 4.52 -2.61
C LEU A 64 13.73 4.29 -4.09
N LYS A 65 13.73 3.03 -4.52
CA LYS A 65 13.40 2.59 -5.88
C LYS A 65 12.84 1.18 -5.82
N PRO A 66 12.04 0.77 -6.82
CA PRO A 66 11.59 -0.62 -6.94
C PRO A 66 12.78 -1.57 -6.96
N GLY A 67 12.67 -2.67 -6.25
CA GLY A 67 13.73 -3.68 -6.13
C GLY A 67 13.24 -4.89 -5.33
N ILE A 68 13.57 -6.07 -5.83
CA ILE A 68 13.09 -7.35 -5.25
C ILE A 68 13.98 -7.73 -4.06
N MET A 69 15.29 -7.49 -4.15
CA MET A 69 16.25 -7.97 -3.16
C MET A 69 16.39 -6.99 -1.99
N GLU A 70 16.68 -7.50 -0.79
CA GLU A 70 17.01 -6.64 0.37
C GLU A 70 18.27 -5.80 0.14
N THR A 71 19.20 -6.29 -0.69
CA THR A 71 20.42 -5.59 -1.13
C THR A 71 20.14 -4.31 -1.92
N ASP A 72 18.93 -4.15 -2.45
CA ASP A 72 18.53 -2.98 -3.23
C ASP A 72 18.29 -1.73 -2.34
N GLY A 73 18.26 -1.93 -1.02
CA GLY A 73 18.05 -0.88 -0.02
C GLY A 73 19.28 -0.56 0.83
N ILE A 74 19.17 0.55 1.56
CA ILE A 74 20.12 0.91 2.62
C ILE A 74 19.69 0.14 3.87
N ARG A 75 20.61 -0.68 4.39
CA ARG A 75 20.39 -1.56 5.53
C ARG A 75 21.06 -0.98 6.77
N TYR A 76 20.31 -0.86 7.84
CA TYR A 76 20.74 -0.38 9.15
C TYR A 76 20.59 -1.54 10.13
N SER A 77 21.69 -2.21 10.49
CA SER A 77 21.66 -3.36 11.39
C SER A 77 22.36 -3.05 12.71
N LYS A 78 21.79 -3.57 13.80
CA LYS A 78 22.40 -3.54 15.13
C LYS A 78 23.66 -4.41 15.16
N GLN A 79 24.72 -3.92 15.79
CA GLN A 79 25.92 -4.68 16.08
C GLN A 79 26.44 -4.25 17.47
N GLU A 80 26.00 -4.95 18.52
CA GLU A 80 26.22 -4.55 19.92
C GLU A 80 25.76 -3.10 20.18
N THR A 81 26.68 -2.16 20.46
CA THR A 81 26.41 -0.73 20.65
C THR A 81 26.63 0.10 19.38
N HIS A 82 26.86 -0.55 18.25
CA HIS A 82 27.20 0.08 16.97
C HIS A 82 26.09 -0.08 15.94
N CYS A 83 26.03 0.86 15.00
CA CYS A 83 25.15 0.79 13.84
C CYS A 83 25.98 0.45 12.61
N LYS A 84 25.65 -0.67 11.97
CA LYS A 84 26.24 -1.05 10.69
C LYS A 84 25.32 -0.65 9.56
N ILE A 85 25.82 0.21 8.67
CA ILE A 85 25.10 0.68 7.50
C ILE A 85 25.68 0.02 6.25
N ARG A 86 24.83 -0.57 5.40
CA ARG A 86 25.24 -1.20 4.13
C ARG A 86 24.34 -0.80 2.96
N TYR A 87 24.93 -0.60 1.79
CA TYR A 87 24.25 -0.45 0.51
C TYR A 87 25.04 -1.21 -0.56
N GLY A 88 24.42 -2.22 -1.19
CA GLY A 88 25.16 -3.20 -1.99
C GLY A 88 26.32 -3.81 -1.19
N ASP A 89 27.52 -3.81 -1.78
CA ASP A 89 28.76 -4.30 -1.15
C ASP A 89 29.47 -3.25 -0.28
N SER A 90 29.06 -1.99 -0.38
CA SER A 90 29.63 -0.90 0.43
C SER A 90 29.00 -0.87 1.81
N GLY A 91 29.81 -0.66 2.85
CA GLY A 91 29.31 -0.51 4.20
C GLY A 91 30.26 0.23 5.12
N LYS A 92 29.72 0.71 6.23
CA LYS A 92 30.47 1.34 7.32
C LYS A 92 29.87 0.96 8.66
N ILE A 93 30.68 1.04 9.70
CA ILE A 93 30.26 0.87 11.09
C ILE A 93 30.34 2.25 11.75
N LEU A 94 29.28 2.61 12.48
CA LEU A 94 29.21 3.79 13.29
C LEU A 94 29.25 3.36 14.75
N GLU A 95 30.32 3.74 15.44
CA GLU A 95 30.53 3.41 16.84
C GLU A 95 29.55 4.18 17.74
N ASN A 96 29.12 3.55 18.83
CA ASN A 96 28.22 4.11 19.84
C ASN A 96 26.98 4.82 19.26
N CYS A 97 26.36 4.18 18.26
CA CYS A 97 25.23 4.72 17.52
C CYS A 97 24.13 3.66 17.46
N ASP A 98 22.94 4.00 17.92
CA ASP A 98 21.78 3.13 17.74
C ASP A 98 21.36 3.11 16.26
N TYR A 99 20.98 1.92 15.79
CA TYR A 99 20.62 1.72 14.38
C TYR A 99 19.26 2.32 14.05
N SER A 100 18.33 2.35 15.01
CA SER A 100 17.00 2.94 14.90
C SER A 100 17.10 4.46 14.83
N ASP A 101 17.91 5.07 15.69
CA ASP A 101 18.20 6.51 15.62
C ASP A 101 18.73 6.92 14.26
N ARG A 102 19.72 6.18 13.76
CA ARG A 102 20.34 6.50 12.49
C ARG A 102 19.39 6.41 11.29
N ILE A 103 18.54 5.38 11.22
CA ILE A 103 17.60 5.24 10.09
C ILE A 103 16.51 6.31 10.13
N PHE A 104 15.99 6.66 11.31
CA PHE A 104 14.94 7.68 11.42
C PHE A 104 15.47 9.09 11.14
N GLU A 105 16.72 9.41 11.51
CA GLU A 105 17.39 10.65 11.08
C GLU A 105 17.49 10.74 9.55
N ASP A 106 17.93 9.65 8.90
CA ASP A 106 18.01 9.61 7.44
C ASP A 106 16.61 9.70 6.82
N LEU A 107 15.60 9.03 7.38
CA LEU A 107 14.22 9.07 6.92
C LEU A 107 13.58 10.47 7.04
N GLU A 108 13.86 11.20 8.12
CA GLU A 108 13.47 12.61 8.27
C GLU A 108 13.99 13.46 7.12
N ILE A 109 15.25 13.26 6.75
CA ILE A 109 15.86 13.98 5.62
C ILE A 109 15.20 13.56 4.30
N ILE A 110 15.01 12.26 4.07
CA ILE A 110 14.36 11.71 2.86
C ILE A 110 12.98 12.35 2.68
N ILE A 111 12.14 12.27 3.70
CA ILE A 111 10.76 12.74 3.65
C ILE A 111 10.71 14.27 3.58
N ALA A 112 11.61 14.99 4.27
CA ALA A 112 11.69 16.46 4.18
C ALA A 112 12.03 16.94 2.77
N HIS A 113 12.73 16.14 1.96
CA HIS A 113 13.08 16.45 0.58
C HIS A 113 12.11 15.83 -0.44
N GLN A 114 11.09 15.07 -0.03
CA GLN A 114 10.08 14.55 -0.96
C GLN A 114 8.91 15.54 -1.08
N LYS A 115 8.88 16.36 -2.14
CA LYS A 115 7.85 17.40 -2.37
C LYS A 115 6.87 17.03 -3.48
N SER A 116 7.32 16.28 -4.47
CA SER A 116 6.46 15.70 -5.51
C SER A 116 5.60 14.58 -4.95
N VAL A 117 4.57 14.22 -5.72
CA VAL A 117 3.71 13.08 -5.40
C VAL A 117 4.54 11.80 -5.49
N LEU A 118 4.64 11.10 -4.37
CA LEU A 118 5.27 9.79 -4.26
C LEU A 118 4.34 8.73 -4.88
N GLU A 119 4.88 7.86 -5.74
CA GLU A 119 4.08 6.81 -6.37
C GLU A 119 3.65 5.77 -5.33
N ALA A 120 4.55 5.35 -4.44
CA ALA A 120 4.22 4.40 -3.37
C ALA A 120 4.98 4.68 -2.06
N LEU A 121 4.23 4.62 -0.94
CA LEU A 121 4.78 4.47 0.41
C LEU A 121 4.43 3.09 0.91
N GLU A 122 5.44 2.28 1.20
CA GLU A 122 5.29 0.89 1.60
C GLU A 122 5.95 0.66 2.95
N ILE A 123 5.21 0.07 3.88
CA ILE A 123 5.68 -0.26 5.22
C ILE A 123 5.55 -1.76 5.40
N PHE A 124 6.68 -2.45 5.42
CA PHE A 124 6.75 -3.88 5.55
C PHE A 124 7.16 -4.29 6.96
N CYS A 125 6.31 -5.10 7.59
CA CYS A 125 6.55 -5.67 8.92
C CYS A 125 6.41 -7.19 8.81
N PRO A 126 7.44 -7.92 8.35
CA PRO A 126 7.41 -9.37 8.30
C PRO A 126 7.24 -9.98 9.71
N ILE A 127 6.53 -11.10 9.81
CA ILE A 127 5.96 -11.68 11.02
C ILE A 127 6.69 -12.97 11.46
N PRO A 128 6.90 -13.24 12.78
CA PRO A 128 7.35 -12.28 13.79
C PRO A 128 8.47 -12.85 14.70
N VAL A 129 9.39 -11.98 15.11
CA VAL A 129 9.91 -11.99 16.51
C VAL A 129 9.55 -10.67 17.21
N ILE A 130 8.72 -9.81 16.60
CA ILE A 130 8.37 -8.51 17.17
C ILE A 130 6.88 -8.49 17.53
N TRP A 131 6.54 -9.20 18.60
CA TRP A 131 5.43 -8.80 19.47
C TRP A 131 5.94 -7.96 20.66
N ASP A 132 7.23 -7.64 20.67
CA ASP A 132 7.85 -6.77 21.66
C ASP A 132 7.37 -5.31 21.52
N THR A 133 7.56 -4.55 22.60
CA THR A 133 7.29 -3.12 22.75
C THR A 133 7.85 -2.22 21.64
N GLU A 134 8.83 -2.72 20.86
CA GLU A 134 9.55 -1.99 19.82
C GLU A 134 8.72 -1.68 18.56
N PHE A 135 7.77 -2.55 18.17
CA PHE A 135 6.95 -2.27 16.99
C PHE A 135 6.02 -1.06 17.20
N PRO A 136 5.29 -0.98 18.33
CA PRO A 136 4.57 0.24 18.69
C PRO A 136 5.43 1.51 18.68
N GLU A 137 6.67 1.45 19.17
CA GLU A 137 7.61 2.58 19.18
C GLU A 137 8.02 2.99 17.77
N THR A 138 8.36 2.02 16.91
CA THR A 138 8.77 2.29 15.52
C THR A 138 7.67 2.99 14.73
N VAL A 139 6.40 2.60 14.94
CA VAL A 139 5.25 3.28 14.34
C VAL A 139 5.14 4.72 14.85
N GLN A 140 5.34 4.97 16.15
CA GLN A 140 5.31 6.34 16.70
C GLN A 140 6.42 7.22 16.12
N ARG A 141 7.63 6.67 15.96
CA ARG A 141 8.75 7.37 15.31
C ARG A 141 8.40 7.72 13.87
N LEU A 142 7.82 6.78 13.12
CA LEU A 142 7.37 7.03 11.75
C LEU A 142 6.27 8.11 11.68
N GLN A 143 5.31 8.09 12.61
CA GLN A 143 4.30 9.14 12.72
C GLN A 143 4.95 10.52 12.90
N LYS A 144 5.91 10.65 13.82
CA LYS A 144 6.65 11.90 14.05
C LYS A 144 7.38 12.38 12.79
N VAL A 145 7.98 11.47 12.02
CA VAL A 145 8.62 11.85 10.75
C VAL A 145 7.58 12.38 9.74
N LEU A 146 6.44 11.71 9.62
CA LEU A 146 5.37 12.09 8.70
C LEU A 146 4.66 13.39 9.12
N GLU A 147 4.48 13.65 10.40
CA GLU A 147 3.95 14.92 10.93
C GLU A 147 4.77 16.13 10.43
N ASN A 148 6.09 15.97 10.38
CA ASN A 148 7.02 17.02 9.93
C ASN A 148 7.05 17.20 8.40
N SER A 149 6.42 16.29 7.62
CA SER A 149 6.48 16.26 6.16
C SER A 149 5.60 17.30 5.46
N ARG A 150 4.74 18.02 6.20
CA ARG A 150 3.66 18.90 5.65
C ARG A 150 2.69 18.14 4.75
N LYS A 151 2.19 16.99 5.24
CA LYS A 151 1.30 16.06 4.51
C LYS A 151 1.93 15.54 3.22
N LEU A 152 2.76 14.51 3.36
CA LEU A 152 3.34 13.79 2.24
C LEU A 152 2.24 13.36 1.25
N LYS A 153 2.46 13.66 -0.03
CA LYS A 153 1.56 13.30 -1.13
C LYS A 153 1.93 11.93 -1.63
N VAL A 154 1.01 10.98 -1.54
CA VAL A 154 1.23 9.57 -1.89
C VAL A 154 0.08 9.08 -2.74
N LYS A 155 0.36 8.32 -3.81
CA LYS A 155 -0.68 7.64 -4.60
C LYS A 155 -1.05 6.28 -4.03
N LYS A 156 -0.06 5.45 -3.73
CA LYS A 156 -0.27 4.08 -3.23
C LYS A 156 0.28 3.97 -1.81
N PHE A 157 -0.60 3.67 -0.86
CA PHE A 157 -0.20 3.35 0.50
C PHE A 157 -0.34 1.85 0.72
N TYR A 158 0.76 1.20 1.12
CA TYR A 158 0.76 -0.21 1.45
C TYR A 158 1.35 -0.45 2.83
N MET A 159 0.65 -1.22 3.67
CA MET A 159 1.15 -1.63 4.97
C MET A 159 0.98 -3.13 5.17
N HIS A 160 2.08 -3.84 5.33
CA HIS A 160 2.08 -5.26 5.70
C HIS A 160 1.90 -5.40 7.21
N TYR A 161 0.78 -4.90 7.74
CA TYR A 161 0.41 -5.02 9.14
C TYR A 161 -1.08 -4.72 9.30
N SER A 162 -1.83 -5.67 9.83
CA SER A 162 -3.28 -5.61 9.83
C SER A 162 -3.82 -5.03 11.12
N ASN A 163 -3.50 -3.77 11.41
CA ASN A 163 -4.11 -3.03 12.53
C ASN A 163 -4.70 -1.74 12.00
N PHE A 164 -6.01 -1.75 11.76
CA PHE A 164 -6.70 -0.64 11.10
C PHE A 164 -6.58 0.71 11.83
N PRO A 165 -6.58 0.79 13.18
CA PRO A 165 -6.29 2.03 13.89
C PRO A 165 -4.91 2.61 13.60
N ARG A 166 -3.87 1.78 13.52
CA ARG A 166 -2.51 2.24 13.15
C ARG A 166 -2.41 2.64 11.68
N ILE A 167 -3.04 1.87 10.79
CA ILE A 167 -3.15 2.25 9.37
C ILE A 167 -3.83 3.62 9.26
N SER A 168 -4.96 3.80 9.95
CA SER A 168 -5.72 5.04 9.98
C SER A 168 -4.91 6.19 10.55
N SER A 169 -4.11 5.97 11.60
CA SER A 169 -3.29 7.01 12.21
C SER A 169 -2.15 7.46 11.30
N LEU A 170 -1.58 6.56 10.49
CA LEU A 170 -0.58 6.91 9.48
C LEU A 170 -1.22 7.60 8.27
N LEU A 171 -2.34 7.10 7.76
CA LEU A 171 -3.05 7.70 6.62
C LEU A 171 -3.43 9.15 6.91
N LYS A 172 -3.90 9.47 8.12
CA LYS A 172 -4.24 10.86 8.53
C LYS A 172 -3.08 11.86 8.40
N LEU A 173 -1.84 11.38 8.35
CA LEU A 173 -0.64 12.21 8.18
C LEU A 173 -0.28 12.43 6.70
N LEU A 174 -0.97 11.77 5.77
CA LEU A 174 -0.79 11.89 4.33
C LEU A 174 -1.85 12.81 3.69
N ASP A 175 -1.56 13.31 2.49
CA ASP A 175 -2.54 14.04 1.67
C ASP A 175 -3.62 13.09 1.13
N ALA A 176 -4.88 13.33 1.50
CA ALA A 176 -6.02 12.50 1.09
C ALA A 176 -6.39 12.66 -0.39
N GLU A 177 -6.07 13.79 -1.02
CA GLU A 177 -6.47 14.07 -2.41
C GLU A 177 -5.65 13.30 -3.44
N LYS A 178 -4.47 12.82 -3.04
CA LYS A 178 -3.52 12.14 -3.95
C LYS A 178 -3.56 10.63 -3.84
N ILE A 179 -4.20 10.08 -2.81
CA ILE A 179 -4.32 8.64 -2.63
C ILE A 179 -5.24 8.06 -3.69
N GLU A 180 -4.73 7.06 -4.39
CA GLU A 180 -5.44 6.26 -5.39
C GLU A 180 -5.65 4.82 -4.92
N GLU A 181 -4.75 4.30 -4.06
CA GLU A 181 -4.79 2.91 -3.59
C GLU A 181 -4.39 2.81 -2.12
N ILE A 182 -5.20 2.06 -1.37
CA ILE A 182 -4.90 1.64 -0.01
C ILE A 182 -4.80 0.12 -0.04
N ALA A 183 -3.71 -0.42 0.48
CA ALA A 183 -3.51 -1.85 0.53
C ALA A 183 -2.92 -2.28 1.88
N THR A 184 -3.41 -3.41 2.40
CA THR A 184 -2.91 -4.03 3.62
C THR A 184 -2.97 -5.54 3.51
N SER A 185 -2.06 -6.22 4.20
CA SER A 185 -2.07 -7.67 4.32
C SER A 185 -1.58 -8.14 5.68
N SER A 186 -1.91 -9.39 6.02
CA SER A 186 -1.32 -10.11 7.15
C SER A 186 -0.63 -11.39 6.68
N MET A 187 0.36 -11.82 7.47
CA MET A 187 0.97 -13.14 7.40
C MET A 187 0.82 -13.91 8.74
N ILE A 188 0.16 -13.34 9.77
CA ILE A 188 -0.10 -14.02 11.06
C ILE A 188 -1.43 -14.75 10.98
N GLN A 189 -1.41 -16.04 11.30
CA GLN A 189 -2.57 -16.77 11.77
C GLN A 189 -2.58 -16.84 13.32
N PRO A 190 -3.75 -16.75 13.99
CA PRO A 190 -5.07 -16.52 13.41
C PRO A 190 -5.18 -15.08 12.88
N TYR A 191 -5.87 -14.92 11.75
CA TYR A 191 -6.13 -13.61 11.13
C TYR A 191 -7.21 -12.81 11.90
N GLU A 192 -7.54 -13.21 13.13
CA GLU A 192 -8.54 -12.58 13.97
C GLU A 192 -8.16 -11.13 14.23
N ASN A 193 -8.86 -10.26 13.53
CA ASN A 193 -8.74 -8.84 13.67
C ASN A 193 -10.09 -8.34 14.18
N ASP A 194 -10.33 -8.50 15.49
CA ASP A 194 -11.50 -7.93 16.17
C ASP A 194 -11.48 -6.39 16.17
N ILE A 195 -10.38 -5.81 15.69
CA ILE A 195 -10.19 -4.38 15.58
C ILE A 195 -10.87 -3.92 14.29
N GLY A 196 -12.00 -3.24 14.45
CA GLY A 196 -12.87 -2.91 13.34
C GLY A 196 -12.30 -1.83 12.38
N ILE A 197 -12.73 -1.96 11.12
CA ILE A 197 -12.36 -1.10 10.00
C ILE A 197 -13.17 0.21 9.99
N GLU A 198 -14.09 0.42 10.94
CA GLU A 198 -15.12 1.47 10.89
C GLU A 198 -14.52 2.88 10.92
N ASP A 199 -13.37 3.07 11.57
CA ASP A 199 -12.70 4.36 11.56
C ASP A 199 -11.93 4.62 10.27
N LEU A 200 -11.46 3.56 9.61
CA LEU A 200 -10.80 3.65 8.32
C LEU A 200 -11.80 4.08 7.23
N VAL A 201 -13.00 3.48 7.19
CA VAL A 201 -14.03 3.79 6.16
C VAL A 201 -14.55 5.23 6.22
N LYS A 202 -14.39 5.91 7.36
CA LYS A 202 -14.80 7.31 7.56
C LYS A 202 -13.81 8.32 7.00
N LEU A 203 -12.55 7.92 6.75
CA LEU A 203 -11.50 8.82 6.28
C LEU A 203 -11.75 9.32 4.87
N ASP A 204 -11.33 10.55 4.58
CA ASP A 204 -11.37 11.07 3.21
C ASP A 204 -10.41 10.30 2.29
N HIS A 205 -9.32 9.76 2.83
CA HIS A 205 -8.43 8.83 2.12
C HIS A 205 -9.17 7.60 1.59
N TRP A 206 -10.09 7.04 2.39
CA TRP A 206 -10.92 5.90 1.98
C TRP A 206 -11.92 6.28 0.89
N LYS A 207 -12.57 7.44 1.03
CA LYS A 207 -13.58 7.94 0.08
C LYS A 207 -12.96 8.35 -1.27
N ASN A 208 -11.72 8.85 -1.26
CA ASN A 208 -11.01 9.31 -2.45
C ASN A 208 -10.28 8.19 -3.20
N ALA A 209 -9.86 7.14 -2.49
CA ALA A 209 -9.15 6.03 -3.09
C ALA A 209 -10.01 5.32 -4.15
N LYS A 210 -9.34 4.90 -5.23
CA LYS A 210 -9.95 4.15 -6.33
C LYS A 210 -9.86 2.64 -6.11
N ARG A 211 -8.83 2.19 -5.39
CA ARG A 211 -8.53 0.76 -5.21
C ARG A 211 -8.30 0.43 -3.74
N ILE A 212 -8.83 -0.70 -3.31
CA ILE A 212 -8.64 -1.24 -1.97
C ILE A 212 -8.24 -2.71 -2.03
N LYS A 213 -7.17 -3.07 -1.31
CA LYS A 213 -6.73 -4.45 -1.16
C LYS A 213 -6.54 -4.78 0.31
N ILE A 214 -7.29 -5.75 0.83
CA ILE A 214 -7.19 -6.26 2.20
C ILE A 214 -7.04 -7.78 2.07
N ILE A 215 -5.80 -8.25 2.15
CA ILE A 215 -5.43 -9.62 1.77
C ILE A 215 -5.04 -10.42 3.03
N ASN A 216 -5.59 -11.63 3.19
CA ASN A 216 -5.38 -12.48 4.37
C ASN A 216 -5.77 -11.78 5.68
N VAL A 217 -6.86 -11.00 5.65
CA VAL A 217 -7.42 -10.32 6.83
C VAL A 217 -8.94 -10.35 6.66
N PRO A 218 -9.61 -11.44 7.04
CA PRO A 218 -11.06 -11.50 7.02
C PRO A 218 -11.62 -10.35 7.87
N ILE A 219 -12.45 -9.50 7.26
CA ILE A 219 -13.09 -8.37 7.96
C ILE A 219 -14.58 -8.59 8.15
N ASN A 220 -15.13 -8.00 9.20
CA ASN A 220 -16.57 -7.87 9.38
C ASN A 220 -16.98 -6.42 9.09
N ALA A 221 -17.47 -6.16 7.88
CA ALA A 221 -17.92 -4.85 7.46
C ALA A 221 -18.95 -4.97 6.34
N SER A 222 -19.87 -4.01 6.23
CA SER A 222 -20.82 -4.04 5.11
C SER A 222 -20.12 -3.80 3.78
N LEU A 223 -20.47 -4.62 2.78
CA LEU A 223 -20.02 -4.48 1.40
C LEU A 223 -20.41 -3.13 0.78
N GLN A 224 -21.44 -2.45 1.32
CA GLN A 224 -21.84 -1.10 0.90
C GLN A 224 -20.70 -0.08 0.99
N ASN A 225 -19.82 -0.23 1.98
CA ASN A 225 -18.68 0.68 2.20
C ASN A 225 -17.61 0.59 1.10
N PHE A 226 -17.74 -0.36 0.16
CA PHE A 226 -16.78 -0.64 -0.89
C PHE A 226 -17.30 -0.31 -2.30
N LEU A 227 -18.57 0.05 -2.44
CA LEU A 227 -19.23 0.22 -3.74
C LEU A 227 -18.74 1.42 -4.55
N HIS A 228 -18.01 2.37 -3.93
CA HIS A 228 -17.43 3.52 -4.62
C HIS A 228 -16.09 3.21 -5.30
N PHE A 229 -15.41 2.14 -4.90
CA PHE A 229 -14.13 1.75 -5.48
C PHE A 229 -14.27 1.25 -6.93
N GLU A 230 -13.21 1.48 -7.70
CA GLU A 230 -12.99 0.91 -9.04
C GLU A 230 -12.51 -0.54 -8.93
N GLU A 231 -11.59 -0.84 -8.00
CA GLU A 231 -11.10 -2.20 -7.76
C GLU A 231 -11.14 -2.57 -6.26
N VAL A 232 -11.68 -3.74 -5.96
CA VAL A 232 -11.81 -4.28 -4.60
C VAL A 232 -11.21 -5.67 -4.55
N THR A 233 -10.32 -5.92 -3.60
CA THR A 233 -9.87 -7.27 -3.24
C THR A 233 -9.89 -7.40 -1.73
N VAL A 234 -10.92 -8.04 -1.19
CA VAL A 234 -11.17 -8.09 0.26
C VAL A 234 -11.74 -9.46 0.62
N GLU A 235 -11.33 -9.98 1.77
CA GLU A 235 -11.91 -11.17 2.38
C GLU A 235 -12.84 -10.76 3.52
N PHE A 236 -14.06 -11.29 3.55
CA PHE A 236 -15.07 -11.00 4.55
C PHE A 236 -15.32 -12.22 5.44
N THR A 237 -15.50 -12.02 6.73
CA THR A 237 -15.87 -13.12 7.63
C THR A 237 -17.26 -13.67 7.25
N ARG A 238 -18.20 -12.78 6.94
CA ARG A 238 -19.56 -13.11 6.49
C ARG A 238 -20.00 -12.17 5.39
N ILE A 239 -20.67 -12.71 4.39
CA ILE A 239 -21.42 -11.96 3.36
C ILE A 239 -22.86 -12.46 3.32
N SER A 240 -23.76 -11.64 2.81
CA SER A 240 -25.18 -11.99 2.62
C SER A 240 -25.59 -11.95 1.15
N ALA A 241 -26.67 -12.67 0.81
CA ALA A 241 -27.23 -12.65 -0.55
C ALA A 241 -27.62 -11.24 -0.98
N ASP A 242 -28.26 -10.48 -0.09
CA ASP A 242 -28.71 -9.11 -0.38
C ASP A 242 -27.53 -8.17 -0.69
N GLU A 243 -26.42 -8.29 0.05
CA GLU A 243 -25.21 -7.52 -0.24
C GLU A 243 -24.58 -7.90 -1.58
N MET A 244 -24.53 -9.19 -1.92
CA MET A 244 -23.99 -9.64 -3.21
C MET A 244 -24.89 -9.24 -4.39
N ILE A 245 -26.21 -9.24 -4.21
CA ILE A 245 -27.16 -8.67 -5.17
C ILE A 245 -26.87 -7.19 -5.37
N LEU A 246 -26.70 -6.43 -4.29
CA LEU A 246 -26.40 -5.01 -4.35
C LEU A 246 -25.08 -4.71 -5.07
N VAL A 247 -24.01 -5.47 -4.79
CA VAL A 247 -22.73 -5.38 -5.51
C VAL A 247 -22.94 -5.64 -7.01
N THR A 248 -23.68 -6.71 -7.34
CA THR A 248 -23.97 -7.08 -8.73
C THR A 248 -24.72 -5.95 -9.45
N GLU A 249 -25.77 -5.40 -8.85
CA GLU A 249 -26.53 -4.29 -9.41
C GLU A 249 -25.70 -3.01 -9.58
N ASN A 250 -24.85 -2.70 -8.60
CA ASN A 250 -23.94 -1.56 -8.68
C ASN A 250 -22.96 -1.67 -9.85
N LEU A 251 -22.42 -2.87 -10.09
CA LEU A 251 -21.53 -3.15 -11.21
C LEU A 251 -22.25 -3.09 -12.57
N LEU A 252 -23.51 -3.54 -12.64
CA LEU A 252 -24.35 -3.42 -13.84
C LEU A 252 -24.64 -1.96 -14.20
N LYS A 253 -24.86 -1.10 -13.20
CA LYS A 253 -25.19 0.33 -13.38
C LYS A 253 -23.96 1.24 -13.59
N SER A 254 -22.77 0.78 -13.19
CA SER A 254 -21.52 1.56 -13.34
C SER A 254 -21.25 1.95 -14.80
N THR A 255 -20.62 3.10 -15.01
CA THR A 255 -20.10 3.52 -16.33
C THR A 255 -18.58 3.36 -16.44
N ILE A 256 -17.92 3.00 -15.34
CA ILE A 256 -16.48 2.79 -15.25
C ILE A 256 -16.23 1.28 -15.14
N ALA A 257 -15.13 0.80 -15.73
CA ALA A 257 -14.65 -0.56 -15.54
C ALA A 257 -14.40 -0.81 -14.04
N ARG A 258 -14.91 -1.93 -13.53
CA ARG A 258 -14.81 -2.30 -12.12
C ARG A 258 -14.50 -3.77 -11.97
N GLU A 259 -13.70 -4.10 -10.97
CA GLU A 259 -13.34 -5.48 -10.61
C GLU A 259 -13.42 -5.68 -9.09
N PHE A 260 -14.25 -6.63 -8.67
CA PHE A 260 -14.53 -6.92 -7.27
C PHE A 260 -14.21 -8.39 -7.01
N ARG A 261 -13.09 -8.64 -6.34
CA ARG A 261 -12.72 -9.93 -5.78
C ARG A 261 -13.12 -9.97 -4.29
N ILE A 262 -14.20 -10.69 -4.00
CA ILE A 262 -14.81 -10.79 -2.67
C ILE A 262 -14.60 -12.22 -2.16
N GLY A 263 -13.64 -12.39 -1.24
CA GLY A 263 -13.48 -13.63 -0.48
C GLY A 263 -14.46 -13.69 0.69
N TYR A 264 -14.83 -14.89 1.13
CA TYR A 264 -15.72 -15.06 2.28
C TYR A 264 -15.45 -16.34 3.08
N THR A 265 -15.66 -16.30 4.39
CA THR A 265 -15.68 -17.52 5.23
C THR A 265 -17.10 -18.07 5.42
N GLY A 266 -18.09 -17.19 5.60
CA GLY A 266 -19.50 -17.54 5.69
C GLY A 266 -20.37 -16.81 4.68
N PHE A 267 -21.39 -17.50 4.16
CA PHE A 267 -22.36 -16.92 3.21
C PHE A 267 -23.78 -17.17 3.69
N GLU A 268 -24.46 -16.10 4.09
CA GLU A 268 -25.87 -16.13 4.47
C GLU A 268 -26.78 -16.13 3.24
N ASN A 269 -27.69 -17.10 3.20
CA ASN A 269 -28.69 -17.27 2.13
C ASN A 269 -28.08 -17.45 0.73
N GLU A 270 -26.93 -18.13 0.59
CA GLU A 270 -26.24 -18.33 -0.69
C GLU A 270 -27.17 -18.80 -1.83
N ILE A 271 -28.09 -19.74 -1.56
CA ILE A 271 -29.06 -20.24 -2.54
C ILE A 271 -29.91 -19.12 -3.15
N GLN A 272 -30.27 -18.10 -2.36
CA GLN A 272 -31.01 -16.93 -2.85
C GLN A 272 -30.18 -16.16 -3.88
N PHE A 273 -28.90 -15.93 -3.61
CA PHE A 273 -28.00 -15.25 -4.55
C PHE A 273 -27.78 -16.07 -5.82
N LEU A 274 -27.56 -17.38 -5.70
CA LEU A 274 -27.40 -18.28 -6.85
C LEU A 274 -28.66 -18.30 -7.72
N ASN A 275 -29.85 -18.34 -7.11
CA ASN A 275 -31.13 -18.22 -7.84
C ASN A 275 -31.26 -16.87 -8.57
N TYR A 276 -30.77 -15.78 -7.97
CA TYR A 276 -30.72 -14.47 -8.61
C TYR A 276 -29.74 -14.42 -9.81
N LEU A 277 -28.65 -15.19 -9.78
CA LEU A 277 -27.73 -15.30 -10.91
C LEU A 277 -28.30 -16.17 -12.05
N GLY A 278 -29.10 -17.18 -11.69
CA GLY A 278 -29.58 -18.21 -12.62
C GLY A 278 -28.58 -19.37 -12.77
N PRO A 279 -28.82 -20.30 -13.71
CA PRO A 279 -27.91 -21.42 -13.92
C PRO A 279 -26.52 -20.93 -14.39
N PRO A 280 -25.42 -21.50 -13.87
CA PRO A 280 -24.09 -21.19 -14.38
C PRO A 280 -23.92 -21.69 -15.82
N ARG A 281 -22.98 -21.11 -16.55
CA ARG A 281 -22.55 -21.63 -17.85
C ARG A 281 -21.70 -22.88 -17.61
N THR A 282 -22.14 -24.02 -18.13
CA THR A 282 -21.36 -25.26 -18.15
C THR A 282 -20.29 -25.17 -19.24
N SER A 283 -19.06 -25.61 -18.95
CA SER A 283 -18.13 -26.01 -20.00
C SER A 283 -18.62 -27.34 -20.58
N ASP A 284 -18.48 -27.54 -21.89
CA ASP A 284 -18.94 -28.75 -22.58
C ASP A 284 -18.20 -30.04 -22.17
N ASP A 285 -17.21 -29.94 -21.27
CA ASP A 285 -16.26 -31.02 -20.95
C ASP A 285 -16.28 -31.58 -19.52
N ASP A 286 -17.11 -31.13 -18.56
CA ASP A 286 -16.97 -31.63 -17.18
C ASP A 286 -18.26 -31.97 -16.41
N ASP A 287 -18.14 -33.06 -15.65
CA ASP A 287 -18.97 -33.55 -14.55
C ASP A 287 -19.57 -32.43 -13.68
N ASP A 288 -20.74 -32.70 -13.09
CA ASP A 288 -21.49 -31.86 -12.13
C ASP A 288 -20.68 -31.41 -10.86
N GLU A 289 -19.40 -31.76 -10.73
CA GLU A 289 -18.55 -31.61 -9.54
C GLU A 289 -17.45 -30.51 -9.64
N THR A 290 -17.52 -29.58 -10.59
CA THR A 290 -16.50 -28.51 -10.64
C THR A 290 -16.68 -27.50 -9.48
N ASN A 291 -15.59 -27.25 -8.73
CA ASN A 291 -15.52 -26.22 -7.67
C ASN A 291 -15.52 -24.77 -8.20
N GLN A 292 -15.85 -24.59 -9.48
CA GLN A 292 -15.76 -23.32 -10.18
C GLN A 292 -17.01 -23.11 -11.02
N LYS A 293 -17.60 -21.92 -10.94
CA LYS A 293 -18.84 -21.60 -11.65
C LYS A 293 -18.74 -20.23 -12.30
N ILE A 294 -19.31 -20.09 -13.49
CA ILE A 294 -19.25 -18.87 -14.28
C ILE A 294 -20.66 -18.42 -14.66
N TRP A 295 -20.92 -17.11 -14.56
CA TRP A 295 -22.12 -16.47 -15.06
C TRP A 295 -21.78 -15.22 -15.87
N TYR A 296 -22.68 -14.87 -16.78
CA TYR A 296 -22.64 -13.63 -17.52
C TYR A 296 -23.98 -12.91 -17.39
N LYS A 297 -23.95 -11.63 -17.01
CA LYS A 297 -25.13 -10.75 -17.05
C LYS A 297 -24.93 -9.65 -18.08
N ARG A 298 -25.91 -9.50 -18.97
CA ARG A 298 -25.88 -8.47 -19.99
C ARG A 298 -26.01 -7.09 -19.34
N ILE A 299 -25.19 -6.14 -19.80
CA ILE A 299 -25.35 -4.72 -19.48
C ILE A 299 -26.09 -4.08 -20.65
N GLU A 300 -27.23 -3.45 -20.37
CA GLU A 300 -28.03 -2.79 -21.40
C GLU A 300 -27.25 -1.62 -22.02
N ASN A 301 -27.34 -1.48 -23.34
CA ASN A 301 -26.68 -0.42 -24.11
C ASN A 301 -25.16 -0.33 -23.93
N SER A 302 -24.50 -1.42 -23.54
CA SER A 302 -23.05 -1.52 -23.39
C SER A 302 -22.43 -2.55 -24.33
N SER A 303 -21.17 -2.31 -24.73
CA SER A 303 -20.30 -3.29 -25.40
C SER A 303 -19.59 -4.23 -24.41
N GLU A 304 -19.98 -4.17 -23.14
CA GLU A 304 -19.48 -5.00 -22.05
C GLU A 304 -20.60 -5.88 -21.49
N SER A 305 -20.21 -6.90 -20.75
CA SER A 305 -21.08 -7.67 -19.87
C SER A 305 -20.43 -7.83 -18.50
N LEU A 306 -21.24 -8.09 -17.50
CA LEU A 306 -20.75 -8.47 -16.18
C LEU A 306 -20.41 -9.95 -16.18
N PHE A 307 -19.14 -10.27 -15.99
CA PHE A 307 -18.62 -11.60 -15.72
C PHE A 307 -18.60 -11.85 -14.22
N ILE A 308 -19.08 -13.02 -13.82
CA ILE A 308 -19.09 -13.45 -12.42
C ILE A 308 -18.48 -14.84 -12.38
N PHE A 309 -17.44 -14.99 -11.58
CA PHE A 309 -16.76 -16.24 -11.34
C PHE A 309 -16.83 -16.57 -9.85
N GLN A 310 -17.24 -17.78 -9.51
CA GLN A 310 -17.16 -18.33 -8.16
C GLN A 310 -16.11 -19.43 -8.14
N SER A 311 -15.30 -19.48 -7.09
CA SER A 311 -14.42 -20.62 -6.80
C SER A 311 -14.58 -21.03 -5.34
N THR A 312 -14.62 -22.33 -5.10
CA THR A 312 -14.64 -22.97 -3.78
C THR A 312 -13.48 -23.97 -3.59
N GLU A 313 -12.53 -24.04 -4.53
CA GLU A 313 -11.48 -25.07 -4.58
C GLU A 313 -10.41 -24.94 -3.47
N HIS A 314 -10.05 -23.71 -3.11
CA HIS A 314 -9.02 -23.42 -2.10
C HIS A 314 -9.48 -22.38 -1.09
N ASN A 315 -10.08 -21.30 -1.59
CA ASN A 315 -10.74 -20.27 -0.82
C ASN A 315 -12.08 -19.98 -1.49
N ASN A 316 -13.09 -19.65 -0.68
CA ASN A 316 -14.38 -19.23 -1.22
C ASN A 316 -14.29 -17.76 -1.64
N TYR A 317 -14.51 -17.50 -2.93
CA TYR A 317 -14.58 -16.13 -3.41
C TYR A 317 -15.45 -16.00 -4.66
N PHE A 318 -15.97 -14.79 -4.84
CA PHE A 318 -16.49 -14.32 -6.11
C PHE A 318 -15.52 -13.31 -6.74
N ASN A 319 -15.30 -13.41 -8.04
CA ASN A 319 -14.76 -12.33 -8.85
C ASN A 319 -15.87 -11.80 -9.75
N LEU A 320 -16.21 -10.52 -9.61
CA LEU A 320 -17.17 -9.82 -10.45
C LEU A 320 -16.44 -8.73 -11.23
N SER A 321 -16.45 -8.81 -12.56
CA SER A 321 -15.76 -7.84 -13.40
C SER A 321 -16.54 -7.52 -14.66
N ARG A 322 -16.43 -6.27 -15.11
CA ARG A 322 -16.96 -5.87 -16.44
C ARG A 322 -15.94 -6.26 -17.50
N ILE A 323 -16.36 -7.05 -18.48
CA ILE A 323 -15.50 -7.50 -19.56
C ILE A 323 -16.07 -7.11 -20.93
N PRO A 324 -15.23 -6.81 -21.93
CA PRO A 324 -15.70 -6.59 -23.30
C PRO A 324 -16.41 -7.82 -23.86
N LEU A 325 -17.44 -7.61 -24.67
CA LEU A 325 -18.16 -8.68 -25.37
C LEU A 325 -17.26 -9.52 -26.29
N SER A 326 -16.14 -8.97 -26.75
CA SER A 326 -15.16 -9.70 -27.57
C SER A 326 -14.38 -10.77 -26.81
N ARG A 327 -14.45 -10.81 -25.47
CA ARG A 327 -13.85 -11.87 -24.63
C ARG A 327 -14.81 -13.03 -24.36
N PHE A 328 -16.00 -13.01 -24.95
CA PHE A 328 -16.89 -14.16 -24.92
C PHE A 328 -16.32 -15.24 -25.83
N PRO A 329 -16.12 -16.48 -25.34
CA PRO A 329 -15.96 -17.60 -26.25
C PRO A 329 -17.24 -17.68 -27.10
N GLU A 330 -17.08 -17.63 -28.42
CA GLU A 330 -18.16 -17.93 -29.36
C GLU A 330 -18.67 -19.35 -29.07
N ASN A 331 -19.99 -19.50 -29.04
CA ASN A 331 -20.67 -20.73 -28.67
C ASN A 331 -20.25 -21.94 -29.50
#